data_AF-A0A2G0WIQ0-F1
#
_entry.id   AF-A0A2G0WIQ0-F1
#
_cell.length_a   1.000
_cell.length_b   1.000
_cell.length_c   1.000
_cell.angle_alpha   90.00
_cell.angle_beta   90.00
_cell.angle_gamma   90.00
#
_symmetry.space_group_name_H-M   'P 1'
#
loop_
_entity.id
_entity.type
_entity.pdbx_description
1 polymer ?
#
loop_
_entity_poly.entity_id
_entity_poly.type
_entity_poly.pdbx_seq_one_letter_code
_entity_poly.pdbx_strand_id
1 'polypeptide(L)'
;MKEPPVHVDLPENPWLQLRRLTPARIALGRTGTSIPTSAQLDFQFAHAQARDAVHLPFDATGLGSQLAERGRDSLLLRSAALDRHSYLQRPDLGRRLSDESAQRLRDYAAANPGGVDLAVVVADGLSALAVHKHTLAFLTRMEEQTHAEGWSLSPVILVEQGRVAVADEIGQLLGAKMVVILIGERPGLSSPDSLGLYFTYNPKVGLTDAYRNCISNVRLEGLSYGMAAHRLLYLMREACRRQLSGVNLKDEAQVQTLESDDPDLMKGNFLLSPPDDR
;
A
#
# COMPACT_ATOMS: atom_id res chain seq x y z
N MET A 1 -47.28 36.47 -10.76
CA MET A 1 -47.33 35.43 -9.71
C MET A 1 -46.38 34.33 -10.14
N LYS A 2 -45.16 34.27 -9.59
CA LYS A 2 -44.21 33.18 -9.87
C LYS A 2 -44.58 32.04 -8.93
N GLU A 3 -44.98 30.89 -9.48
CA GLU A 3 -45.15 29.68 -8.67
C GLU A 3 -43.83 29.38 -7.95
N PRO A 4 -43.87 29.06 -6.65
CA PRO A 4 -42.68 28.62 -5.93
C PRO A 4 -42.17 27.31 -6.56
N PRO A 5 -40.86 27.05 -6.53
CA PRO A 5 -40.33 25.80 -7.06
C PRO A 5 -40.98 24.65 -6.28
N VAL A 6 -41.58 23.71 -7.02
CA VAL A 6 -42.14 22.48 -6.47
C VAL A 6 -40.99 21.75 -5.76
N HIS A 7 -40.98 21.78 -4.44
CA HIS A 7 -40.19 20.86 -3.65
C HIS A 7 -40.77 19.47 -3.89
N VAL A 8 -40.16 18.74 -4.82
CA VAL A 8 -40.42 17.32 -4.99
C VAL A 8 -39.80 16.65 -3.77
N ASP A 9 -40.63 16.31 -2.78
CA ASP A 9 -40.24 15.41 -1.70
C ASP A 9 -39.84 14.08 -2.34
N LEU A 10 -38.54 13.89 -2.53
CA LEU A 10 -38.00 12.61 -2.94
C LEU A 10 -38.23 11.65 -1.77
N PRO A 11 -38.85 10.47 -2.01
CA PRO A 11 -39.05 9.49 -0.95
C PRO A 11 -37.72 9.18 -0.27
N GLU A 12 -37.75 9.00 1.06
CA GLU A 12 -36.58 8.57 1.82
C GLU A 12 -35.97 7.36 1.13
N ASN A 13 -34.70 7.50 0.73
CA ASN A 13 -33.99 6.42 0.07
C ASN A 13 -33.44 5.49 1.16
N PRO A 14 -34.05 4.30 1.40
CA PRO A 14 -33.66 3.43 2.50
C PRO A 14 -32.20 2.95 2.37
N TRP A 15 -31.68 2.94 1.13
CA TRP A 15 -30.30 2.56 0.83
C TRP A 15 -29.26 3.58 1.31
N LEU A 16 -29.66 4.79 1.71
CA LEU A 16 -28.73 5.80 2.24
C LEU A 16 -28.00 5.31 3.48
N GLN A 17 -28.65 4.51 4.33
CA GLN A 17 -28.01 3.95 5.52
C GLN A 17 -26.83 3.03 5.16
N LEU A 18 -26.92 2.31 4.04
CA LEU A 18 -25.85 1.42 3.58
C LEU A 18 -24.57 2.16 3.19
N ARG A 19 -24.65 3.46 2.85
CA ARG A 19 -23.45 4.26 2.52
C ARG A 19 -22.45 4.32 3.68
N ARG A 20 -22.90 4.14 4.92
CA ARG A 20 -22.01 4.10 6.09
C ARG A 20 -21.17 2.83 6.16
N LEU A 21 -21.58 1.78 5.45
CA LEU A 21 -20.95 0.45 5.49
C LEU A 21 -19.95 0.24 4.34
N THR A 22 -19.89 1.16 3.37
CA THR A 22 -18.99 1.02 2.23
C THR A 22 -18.53 2.38 1.68
N PRO A 23 -17.25 2.52 1.30
CA PRO A 23 -16.77 3.68 0.57
C PRO A 23 -17.22 3.70 -0.91
N ALA A 24 -17.87 2.62 -1.38
CA ALA A 24 -18.43 2.58 -2.72
C ALA A 24 -19.53 3.63 -2.89
N ARG A 25 -19.58 4.25 -4.08
CA ARG A 25 -20.54 5.31 -4.41
C ARG A 25 -21.92 4.71 -4.73
N ILE A 26 -22.61 4.22 -3.70
CA ILE A 26 -23.95 3.64 -3.78
C ILE A 26 -25.03 4.64 -3.38
N ALA A 27 -26.30 4.31 -3.65
CA ALA A 27 -27.46 5.13 -3.29
C ALA A 27 -27.38 6.59 -3.78
N LEU A 28 -26.77 6.80 -4.96
CA LEU A 28 -26.58 8.14 -5.55
C LEU A 28 -27.86 8.78 -6.08
N GLY A 29 -28.93 8.00 -6.25
CA GLY A 29 -30.12 8.41 -6.98
C GLY A 29 -29.91 8.38 -8.50
N ARG A 30 -30.86 8.95 -9.24
CA ARG A 30 -30.85 9.02 -10.70
C ARG A 30 -31.67 10.20 -11.22
N THR A 31 -31.28 10.74 -12.35
CA THR A 31 -32.06 11.67 -13.17
C THR A 31 -32.38 10.98 -14.49
N GLY A 32 -33.60 10.45 -14.63
CA GLY A 32 -33.94 9.56 -15.74
C GLY A 32 -33.10 8.27 -15.71
N THR A 33 -32.35 8.03 -16.79
CA THR A 33 -31.38 6.93 -16.92
C THR A 33 -29.94 7.37 -16.61
N SER A 34 -29.74 8.60 -16.13
CA SER A 34 -28.43 9.19 -15.87
C SER A 34 -28.18 9.42 -14.38
N ILE A 35 -26.92 9.67 -14.02
CA ILE A 35 -26.51 10.06 -12.66
C ILE A 35 -26.92 11.50 -12.37
N PRO A 36 -27.23 11.85 -11.11
CA PRO A 36 -27.50 13.23 -10.73
C PRO A 36 -26.27 14.13 -10.89
N THR A 37 -26.49 15.41 -11.16
CA THR A 37 -25.43 16.40 -11.38
C THR A 37 -24.45 16.49 -10.21
N SER A 38 -24.94 16.45 -8.97
CA SER A 38 -24.07 16.48 -7.78
C SER A 38 -23.11 15.29 -7.74
N ALA A 39 -23.62 14.07 -7.95
CA ALA A 39 -22.80 12.86 -8.00
C ALA A 39 -21.78 12.89 -9.15
N GLN A 40 -22.13 13.50 -10.29
CA GLN A 40 -21.21 13.71 -11.41
C GLN A 40 -20.10 14.70 -11.06
N LEU A 41 -20.42 15.83 -10.41
CA LEU A 41 -19.44 16.81 -9.96
C LEU A 41 -18.48 16.21 -8.92
N ASP A 42 -19.02 15.46 -7.95
CA ASP A 42 -18.23 14.74 -6.94
C ASP A 42 -17.30 13.70 -7.57
N PHE A 43 -17.70 13.09 -8.69
CA PHE A 43 -16.85 12.16 -9.44
C PHE A 43 -15.73 12.91 -10.16
N GLN A 44 -16.05 14.01 -10.85
CA GLN A 44 -15.06 14.82 -11.57
C GLN A 44 -14.01 15.41 -10.62
N PHE A 45 -14.43 15.89 -9.46
CA PHE A 45 -13.55 16.40 -8.42
C PHE A 45 -12.57 15.31 -7.95
N ALA A 46 -13.08 14.14 -7.57
CA ALA A 46 -12.24 13.03 -7.14
C ALA A 46 -11.29 12.52 -8.24
N HIS A 47 -11.74 12.55 -9.50
CA HIS A 47 -10.89 12.21 -10.63
C HIS A 47 -9.75 13.21 -10.83
N ALA A 48 -10.01 14.52 -10.68
CA ALA A 48 -8.95 15.52 -10.71
C ALA A 48 -7.93 15.29 -9.59
N GLN A 49 -8.39 15.06 -8.35
CA GLN A 49 -7.51 14.73 -7.22
C GLN A 49 -6.67 13.48 -7.47
N ALA A 50 -7.27 12.41 -8.02
CA ALA A 50 -6.55 11.18 -8.33
C ALA A 50 -5.46 11.41 -9.39
N ARG A 51 -5.70 12.27 -10.39
CA ARG A 51 -4.69 12.65 -11.39
C ARG A 51 -3.56 13.45 -10.76
N ASP A 52 -3.86 14.42 -9.92
CA ASP A 52 -2.85 15.24 -9.24
C ASP A 52 -1.97 14.38 -8.32
N ALA A 53 -2.56 13.39 -7.63
CA ALA A 53 -1.83 12.46 -6.78
C ALA A 53 -0.76 11.64 -7.53
N VAL A 54 -1.00 11.29 -8.81
CA VAL A 54 0.00 10.60 -9.66
C VAL A 54 1.23 11.49 -9.90
N HIS A 55 1.04 12.80 -9.95
CA HIS A 55 2.09 13.77 -10.25
C HIS A 55 2.75 14.37 -9.01
N LEU A 56 2.29 14.04 -7.81
CA LEU A 56 2.92 14.49 -6.56
C LEU A 56 4.39 14.02 -6.53
N PRO A 57 5.35 14.94 -6.29
CA PRO A 57 6.76 14.59 -6.21
C PRO A 57 7.07 13.81 -4.94
N PHE A 58 8.07 12.93 -5.02
CA PHE A 58 8.54 12.18 -3.87
C PHE A 58 9.57 13.01 -3.09
N ASP A 59 9.20 13.46 -1.89
CA ASP A 59 10.12 14.10 -0.96
C ASP A 59 10.94 13.04 -0.18
N ALA A 60 12.00 12.54 -0.83
CA ALA A 60 12.90 11.57 -0.23
C ALA A 60 13.76 12.19 0.89
N THR A 61 14.10 13.47 0.78
CA THR A 61 14.89 14.18 1.78
C THR A 61 14.12 14.31 3.09
N GLY A 62 12.87 14.78 3.04
CA GLY A 62 12.01 14.89 4.22
C GLY A 62 11.77 13.53 4.89
N LEU A 63 11.49 12.50 4.10
CA LEU A 63 11.35 11.14 4.63
C LEU A 63 12.65 10.62 5.25
N GLY A 64 13.81 10.88 4.62
CA GLY A 64 15.12 10.54 5.15
C GLY A 64 15.41 11.21 6.50
N SER A 65 15.07 12.50 6.65
CA SER A 65 15.19 13.20 7.94
C SER A 65 14.31 12.58 9.03
N GLN A 66 13.07 12.24 8.71
CA GLN A 66 12.17 11.61 9.68
C GLN A 66 12.61 10.20 10.09
N LEU A 67 13.28 9.46 9.18
CA LEU A 67 13.90 8.18 9.51
C LEU A 67 15.11 8.37 10.44
N ALA A 68 15.95 9.36 10.17
CA ALA A 68 17.11 9.68 11.00
C ALA A 68 16.71 10.10 12.43
N GLU A 69 15.62 10.87 12.58
CA GLU A 69 15.05 11.21 13.91
C GLU A 69 14.66 9.98 14.74
N ARG A 70 14.42 8.84 14.07
CA ARG A 70 14.11 7.55 14.70
C ARG A 70 15.31 6.61 14.78
N GLY A 71 16.52 7.12 14.49
CA GLY A 71 17.75 6.34 14.53
C GLY A 71 17.87 5.32 13.38
N ARG A 72 17.17 5.52 12.26
CA ARG A 72 17.27 4.67 11.08
C ARG A 72 18.04 5.37 9.98
N ASP A 73 19.12 4.74 9.55
CA ASP A 73 19.86 5.17 8.37
C ASP A 73 19.02 4.98 7.10
N SER A 74 19.25 5.85 6.12
CA SER A 74 18.62 5.74 4.81
C SER A 74 19.62 5.98 3.68
N LEU A 75 19.37 5.34 2.54
CA LEU A 75 20.17 5.52 1.32
C LEU A 75 19.24 5.89 0.17
N LEU A 76 19.45 7.09 -0.39
CA LEU A 76 18.71 7.56 -1.55
C LEU A 76 19.33 7.03 -2.84
N LEU A 77 18.48 6.39 -3.64
CA LEU A 77 18.75 5.86 -4.97
C LEU A 77 17.67 6.32 -5.96
N ARG A 78 17.94 6.13 -7.26
CA ARG A 78 16.99 6.38 -8.35
C ARG A 78 16.92 5.15 -9.25
N SER A 79 15.74 4.91 -9.81
CA SER A 79 15.60 3.95 -10.90
C SER A 79 16.25 4.46 -12.20
N ALA A 80 16.23 3.66 -13.27
CA ALA A 80 16.67 4.12 -14.58
C ALA A 80 15.69 5.12 -15.23
N ALA A 81 14.52 5.37 -14.63
CA ALA A 81 13.59 6.40 -15.10
C ALA A 81 14.06 7.79 -14.63
N LEU A 82 14.38 8.66 -15.60
CA LEU A 82 14.95 9.98 -15.33
C LEU A 82 13.94 10.96 -14.71
N ASP A 83 12.66 10.82 -15.07
CA ASP A 83 11.58 11.69 -14.63
C ASP A 83 10.25 10.93 -14.53
N ARG A 84 9.23 11.60 -13.98
CA ARG A 84 7.88 11.04 -13.81
C ARG A 84 7.24 10.68 -15.15
N HIS A 85 7.52 11.42 -16.23
CA HIS A 85 6.94 11.15 -17.54
C HIS A 85 7.43 9.80 -18.10
N SER A 86 8.75 9.62 -18.09
CA SER A 86 9.44 8.38 -18.47
C SER A 86 8.99 7.22 -17.60
N TYR A 87 8.88 7.42 -16.28
CA TYR A 87 8.39 6.39 -15.34
C TYR A 87 7.00 5.84 -15.68
N LEU A 88 6.08 6.72 -16.11
CA LEU A 88 4.71 6.36 -16.45
C LEU A 88 4.63 5.58 -17.77
N GLN A 89 5.51 5.88 -18.74
CA GLN A 89 5.48 5.27 -20.08
C GLN A 89 6.43 4.07 -20.24
N ARG A 90 7.51 4.01 -19.46
CA ARG A 90 8.59 3.02 -19.56
C ARG A 90 8.71 2.22 -18.27
N PRO A 91 7.80 1.24 -18.05
CA PRO A 91 7.82 0.44 -16.84
C PRO A 91 9.10 -0.38 -16.67
N ASP A 92 9.78 -0.70 -17.76
CA ASP A 92 11.08 -1.37 -17.75
C ASP A 92 12.16 -0.54 -17.02
N LEU A 93 12.19 0.78 -17.20
CA LEU A 93 13.16 1.67 -16.56
C LEU A 93 12.92 1.78 -15.05
N GLY A 94 11.65 1.81 -14.62
CA GLY A 94 11.31 1.83 -13.18
C GLY A 94 11.63 0.53 -12.45
N ARG A 95 11.90 -0.57 -13.16
CA ARG A 95 12.24 -1.89 -12.59
C ARG A 95 13.74 -2.11 -12.40
N ARG A 96 14.57 -1.12 -12.73
CA ARG A 96 16.04 -1.19 -12.70
C ARG A 96 16.57 0.04 -12.00
N LEU A 97 17.67 -0.08 -11.27
CA LEU A 97 18.41 1.07 -10.76
C LEU A 97 19.09 1.82 -11.91
N SER A 98 19.32 3.13 -11.74
CA SER A 98 20.29 3.84 -12.60
C SER A 98 21.70 3.28 -12.36
N ASP A 99 22.58 3.40 -13.35
CA ASP A 99 23.96 2.89 -13.22
C ASP A 99 24.71 3.52 -12.03
N GLU A 100 24.51 4.82 -11.80
CA GLU A 100 25.03 5.55 -10.64
C GLU A 100 24.50 4.99 -9.32
N SER A 101 23.18 4.75 -9.23
CA SER A 101 22.56 4.20 -8.03
C SER A 101 23.00 2.77 -7.76
N ALA A 102 23.14 1.96 -8.82
CA ALA A 102 23.64 0.60 -8.72
C ALA A 102 25.10 0.58 -8.24
N GLN A 103 25.95 1.50 -8.73
CA GLN A 103 27.33 1.63 -8.25
C GLN A 103 27.36 2.06 -6.78
N ARG A 104 26.60 3.10 -6.41
CA ARG A 104 26.50 3.58 -5.02
C ARG A 104 26.07 2.47 -4.05
N LEU A 105 25.13 1.62 -4.47
CA LEU A 105 24.69 0.47 -3.66
C LEU A 105 25.78 -0.60 -3.53
N ARG A 106 26.55 -0.87 -4.60
CA ARG A 106 27.71 -1.77 -4.54
C ARG A 106 28.80 -1.25 -3.61
N ASP A 107 29.10 0.04 -3.67
CA ASP A 107 30.09 0.67 -2.79
C ASP A 107 29.65 0.58 -1.32
N TYR A 108 28.36 0.81 -1.06
CA TYR A 108 27.78 0.60 0.27
C TYR A 108 27.91 -0.85 0.75
N ALA A 109 27.57 -1.82 -0.10
CA ALA A 109 27.67 -3.24 0.23
C ALA A 109 29.12 -3.67 0.51
N ALA A 110 30.08 -3.17 -0.27
CA ALA A 110 31.51 -3.44 -0.08
C ALA A 110 32.04 -2.83 1.24
N ALA A 111 31.56 -1.65 1.63
CA ALA A 111 31.93 -1.00 2.87
C ALA A 111 31.30 -1.63 4.13
N ASN A 112 30.23 -2.40 3.98
CA ASN A 112 29.48 -3.01 5.07
C ASN A 112 29.44 -4.55 4.92
N PRO A 113 30.59 -5.23 5.08
CA PRO A 113 30.63 -6.69 5.03
C PRO A 113 29.91 -7.26 6.24
N GLY A 114 29.03 -8.24 6.03
CA GLY A 114 28.24 -8.83 7.13
C GLY A 114 26.93 -9.47 6.68
N GLY A 115 26.48 -9.18 5.46
CA GLY A 115 25.24 -9.68 4.91
C GLY A 115 24.02 -8.99 5.52
N VAL A 116 22.93 -8.95 4.76
CA VAL A 116 21.66 -8.37 5.17
C VAL A 116 20.64 -9.51 5.24
N ASP A 117 19.91 -9.62 6.34
CA ASP A 117 18.81 -10.58 6.39
C ASP A 117 17.60 -10.00 5.65
N LEU A 118 17.22 -8.76 5.95
CA LEU A 118 16.10 -8.07 5.34
C LEU A 118 16.50 -6.72 4.77
N ALA A 119 16.42 -6.60 3.44
CA ALA A 119 16.48 -5.32 2.76
C ALA A 119 15.11 -4.62 2.82
N VAL A 120 15.08 -3.38 3.31
CA VAL A 120 13.86 -2.56 3.39
C VAL A 120 13.94 -1.47 2.34
N VAL A 121 13.04 -1.53 1.36
CA VAL A 121 12.97 -0.60 0.24
C VAL A 121 11.69 0.21 0.33
N VAL A 122 11.77 1.52 0.07
CA VAL A 122 10.62 2.41 -0.04
C VAL A 122 10.70 3.10 -1.38
N ALA A 123 9.66 2.96 -2.20
CA ALA A 123 9.56 3.65 -3.48
C ALA A 123 8.26 4.43 -3.59
N ASP A 124 8.31 5.59 -4.22
CA ASP A 124 7.15 6.44 -4.46
C ASP A 124 6.03 5.72 -5.25
N GLY A 125 6.42 4.90 -6.21
CA GLY A 125 5.46 4.17 -7.03
C GLY A 125 4.59 5.11 -7.84
N LEU A 126 3.28 4.84 -7.85
CA LEU A 126 2.27 5.69 -8.48
C LEU A 126 1.65 6.72 -7.52
N SER A 127 1.98 6.66 -6.23
CA SER A 127 1.44 7.57 -5.20
C SER A 127 2.47 7.89 -4.13
N ALA A 128 3.19 8.99 -4.31
CA ALA A 128 4.08 9.52 -3.26
C ALA A 128 3.31 9.85 -1.98
N LEU A 129 2.04 10.26 -2.10
CA LEU A 129 1.15 10.56 -0.97
C LEU A 129 0.98 9.34 -0.05
N ALA A 130 0.77 8.16 -0.61
CA ALA A 130 0.67 6.92 0.16
C ALA A 130 1.93 6.66 0.99
N VAL A 131 3.09 6.85 0.35
CA VAL A 131 4.40 6.64 0.97
C VAL A 131 4.63 7.62 2.11
N HIS A 132 4.41 8.91 1.88
CA HIS A 132 4.57 9.94 2.91
C HIS A 132 3.65 9.73 4.12
N LYS A 133 2.41 9.30 3.87
CA LYS A 133 1.40 9.13 4.93
C LYS A 133 1.62 7.88 5.77
N HIS A 134 2.07 6.78 5.15
CA HIS A 134 1.99 5.46 5.79
C HIS A 134 3.33 4.83 6.15
N THR A 135 4.43 5.17 5.46
CA THR A 135 5.73 4.46 5.59
C THR A 135 6.23 4.44 7.02
N LEU A 136 6.31 5.59 7.66
CA LEU A 136 6.85 5.70 9.01
C LEU A 136 6.03 4.94 10.05
N ALA A 137 4.71 5.04 9.98
CA ALA A 137 3.84 4.34 10.92
C ALA A 137 3.90 2.83 10.72
N PHE A 138 3.98 2.38 9.46
CA PHE A 138 4.14 0.98 9.14
C PHE A 138 5.51 0.43 9.60
N LEU A 139 6.61 1.11 9.26
CA LEU A 139 7.96 0.67 9.62
C LEU A 139 8.13 0.52 11.12
N THR A 140 7.60 1.45 11.92
CA THR A 140 7.59 1.30 13.40
C THR A 140 6.91 0.00 13.84
N ARG A 141 5.74 -0.33 13.29
CA ARG A 141 5.04 -1.59 13.62
C ARG A 141 5.75 -2.84 13.13
N MET A 142 6.36 -2.77 11.95
CA MET A 142 7.15 -3.86 11.41
C MET A 142 8.36 -4.14 12.32
N GLU A 143 9.13 -3.10 12.66
CA GLU A 143 10.34 -3.20 13.47
C GLU A 143 10.05 -3.68 14.89
N GLU A 144 8.97 -3.20 15.52
CA GLU A 144 8.47 -3.72 16.81
C GLU A 144 8.26 -5.25 16.78
N GLN A 145 7.70 -5.77 15.69
CA GLN A 145 7.39 -7.20 15.55
C GLN A 145 8.59 -8.04 15.11
N THR A 146 9.49 -7.49 14.29
CA THR A 146 10.69 -8.20 13.81
C THR A 146 11.85 -8.18 14.79
N HIS A 147 11.82 -7.31 15.82
CA HIS A 147 12.93 -7.18 16.78
C HIS A 147 13.33 -8.52 17.43
N ALA A 148 12.36 -9.38 17.72
CA ALA A 148 12.61 -10.69 18.32
C ALA A 148 13.30 -11.70 17.39
N GLU A 149 13.33 -11.45 16.08
CA GLU A 149 13.95 -12.36 15.10
C GLU A 149 15.47 -12.22 15.03
N GLY A 150 16.02 -11.10 15.51
CA GLY A 150 17.46 -10.83 15.45
C GLY A 150 18.01 -10.62 14.03
N TRP A 151 17.16 -10.30 13.06
CA TRP A 151 17.57 -10.06 11.67
C TRP A 151 18.36 -8.77 11.51
N SER A 152 19.45 -8.85 10.75
CA SER A 152 20.19 -7.68 10.27
C SER A 152 19.38 -6.96 9.19
N LEU A 153 19.01 -5.70 9.46
CA LEU A 153 18.28 -4.85 8.51
C LEU A 153 19.23 -3.96 7.72
N SER A 154 18.95 -3.77 6.43
CA SER A 154 19.61 -2.69 5.67
C SER A 154 19.23 -1.30 6.24
N PRO A 155 19.97 -0.24 5.87
CA PRO A 155 19.39 1.10 5.87
C PRO A 155 18.11 1.09 5.01
N VAL A 156 17.20 2.00 5.28
CA VAL A 156 16.00 2.13 4.45
C VAL A 156 16.40 2.68 3.10
N ILE A 157 16.23 1.88 2.05
CA ILE A 157 16.59 2.26 0.69
C ILE A 157 15.43 3.05 0.09
N LEU A 158 15.62 4.36 -0.08
CA LEU A 158 14.63 5.24 -0.71
C LEU A 158 14.89 5.26 -2.22
N VAL A 159 13.88 4.91 -3.02
CA VAL A 159 14.02 4.81 -4.48
C VAL A 159 13.05 5.75 -5.17
N GLU A 160 13.60 6.74 -5.87
CA GLU A 160 12.81 7.59 -6.76
C GLU A 160 12.43 6.84 -8.04
N GLN A 161 11.17 7.01 -8.47
CA GLN A 161 10.63 6.42 -9.70
C GLN A 161 10.75 4.89 -9.72
N GLY A 162 10.55 4.26 -8.57
CA GLY A 162 10.69 2.81 -8.40
C GLY A 162 9.43 2.03 -8.78
N ARG A 163 9.61 0.82 -9.30
CA ARG A 163 8.57 -0.21 -9.41
C ARG A 163 9.00 -1.42 -8.60
N VAL A 164 8.04 -2.25 -8.22
CA VAL A 164 8.22 -3.45 -7.38
C VAL A 164 9.51 -4.23 -7.67
N ALA A 165 9.80 -4.55 -8.94
CA ALA A 165 10.95 -5.37 -9.30
C ALA A 165 12.33 -4.71 -9.06
N VAL A 166 12.41 -3.40 -8.84
CA VAL A 166 13.68 -2.73 -8.48
C VAL A 166 14.22 -3.24 -7.15
N ALA A 167 13.32 -3.68 -6.26
CA ALA A 167 13.66 -4.27 -4.97
C ALA A 167 14.50 -5.54 -5.12
N ASP A 168 14.26 -6.32 -6.19
CA ASP A 168 15.00 -7.56 -6.40
C ASP A 168 16.45 -7.29 -6.78
N GLU A 169 16.71 -6.25 -7.60
CA GLU A 169 18.07 -5.80 -7.91
C GLU A 169 18.78 -5.26 -6.66
N ILE A 170 18.08 -4.48 -5.84
CA ILE A 170 18.62 -3.96 -4.58
C ILE A 170 18.99 -5.10 -3.63
N GLY A 171 18.07 -6.05 -3.42
CA GLY A 171 18.31 -7.21 -2.57
C GLY A 171 19.47 -8.07 -3.08
N GLN A 172 19.56 -8.28 -4.40
CA GLN A 172 20.68 -9.00 -5.00
C GLN A 172 22.02 -8.30 -4.78
N LEU A 173 22.10 -6.97 -4.98
CA LEU A 173 23.34 -6.20 -4.82
C LEU A 173 23.80 -6.12 -3.36
N LEU A 174 22.86 -6.09 -2.41
CA LEU A 174 23.14 -6.15 -0.97
C LEU A 174 23.48 -7.56 -0.48
N GLY A 175 23.27 -8.60 -1.29
CA GLY A 175 23.34 -9.99 -0.84
C GLY A 175 22.29 -10.30 0.24
N ALA A 176 21.13 -9.65 0.17
CA ALA A 176 20.09 -9.79 1.17
C ALA A 176 19.38 -11.15 1.06
N LYS A 177 19.08 -11.81 2.20
CA LYS A 177 18.31 -13.06 2.19
C LYS A 177 16.88 -12.84 1.70
N MET A 178 16.29 -11.70 2.05
CA MET A 178 14.96 -11.29 1.62
C MET A 178 14.87 -9.77 1.45
N VAL A 179 13.86 -9.33 0.69
CA VAL A 179 13.56 -7.92 0.49
C VAL A 179 12.07 -7.67 0.65
N VAL A 180 11.72 -6.56 1.29
CA VAL A 180 10.38 -5.99 1.24
C VAL A 180 10.44 -4.59 0.63
N ILE A 181 9.53 -4.31 -0.31
CA ILE A 181 9.32 -2.97 -0.84
C ILE A 181 7.95 -2.44 -0.42
N LEU A 182 7.98 -1.27 0.24
CA LEU A 182 6.84 -0.40 0.46
C LEU A 182 6.70 0.50 -0.77
N ILE A 183 5.54 0.48 -1.43
CA ILE A 183 5.32 1.24 -2.65
C ILE A 183 3.94 1.86 -2.72
N GLY A 184 3.87 3.12 -3.13
CA GLY A 184 2.60 3.79 -3.40
C GLY A 184 1.86 3.14 -4.56
N GLU A 185 0.66 2.64 -4.30
CA GLU A 185 -0.17 2.01 -5.32
C GLU A 185 -0.78 3.06 -6.26
N ARG A 186 -1.49 2.58 -7.30
CA ARG A 186 -2.22 3.47 -8.19
C ARG A 186 -3.31 4.22 -7.40
N PRO A 187 -3.36 5.57 -7.46
CA PRO A 187 -4.41 6.34 -6.80
C PRO A 187 -5.80 5.92 -7.29
N GLY A 188 -6.65 5.49 -6.35
CA GLY A 188 -8.07 5.24 -6.61
C GLY A 188 -8.90 6.51 -6.44
N LEU A 189 -10.09 6.54 -7.04
CA LEU A 189 -11.03 7.68 -6.91
C LEU A 189 -11.48 7.96 -5.47
N SER A 190 -11.45 6.95 -4.60
CA SER A 190 -11.86 7.06 -3.19
C SER A 190 -10.72 6.75 -2.21
N SER A 191 -9.52 6.46 -2.73
CA SER A 191 -8.36 6.03 -1.92
C SER A 191 -7.07 6.35 -2.69
N PRO A 192 -6.66 7.63 -2.73
CA PRO A 192 -5.48 8.06 -3.49
C PRO A 192 -4.16 7.66 -2.82
N ASP A 193 -4.20 7.18 -1.58
CA ASP A 193 -3.09 7.02 -0.65
C ASP A 193 -2.84 5.57 -0.22
N SER A 194 -3.28 4.57 -0.99
CA SER A 194 -3.05 3.15 -0.64
C SER A 194 -1.56 2.76 -0.75
N LEU A 195 -0.99 2.22 0.33
CA LEU A 195 0.35 1.63 0.35
C LEU A 195 0.28 0.11 0.10
N GLY A 196 1.16 -0.38 -0.76
CA GLY A 196 1.35 -1.80 -1.03
C GLY A 196 2.71 -2.29 -0.52
N LEU A 197 2.75 -3.53 -0.05
CA LEU A 197 3.95 -4.23 0.38
C LEU A 197 4.20 -5.41 -0.55
N TYR A 198 5.41 -5.53 -1.10
CA TYR A 198 5.81 -6.68 -1.89
C TYR A 198 7.04 -7.32 -1.29
N PHE A 199 6.96 -8.62 -1.03
CA PHE A 199 7.99 -9.38 -0.33
C PHE A 199 8.54 -10.49 -1.23
N THR A 200 9.88 -10.57 -1.31
CA THR A 200 10.60 -11.61 -2.06
C THR A 200 11.66 -12.24 -1.17
N TYR A 201 11.70 -13.57 -1.14
CA TYR A 201 12.82 -14.34 -0.58
C TYR A 201 13.83 -14.67 -1.67
N ASN A 202 15.13 -14.58 -1.35
CA ASN A 202 16.25 -14.75 -2.27
C ASN A 202 16.10 -13.87 -3.54
N PRO A 203 15.97 -12.54 -3.37
CA PRO A 203 15.72 -11.60 -4.47
C PRO A 203 16.81 -11.64 -5.53
N LYS A 204 16.38 -11.72 -6.80
CA LYS A 204 17.26 -11.71 -7.98
C LYS A 204 16.61 -10.98 -9.14
N VAL A 205 17.45 -10.34 -9.94
CA VAL A 205 17.05 -9.80 -11.25
C VAL A 205 16.48 -10.92 -12.12
N GLY A 206 15.36 -10.64 -12.78
CA GLY A 206 14.68 -11.57 -13.68
C GLY A 206 13.53 -12.35 -13.04
N LEU A 207 13.31 -12.24 -11.72
CA LEU A 207 12.14 -12.83 -11.08
C LEU A 207 10.82 -12.21 -11.61
N THR A 208 9.84 -13.08 -11.83
CA THR A 208 8.47 -12.70 -12.18
C THR A 208 7.64 -12.37 -10.94
N ASP A 209 6.48 -11.73 -11.11
CA ASP A 209 5.57 -11.40 -9.99
C ASP A 209 5.12 -12.63 -9.20
N ALA A 210 5.13 -13.83 -9.80
CA ALA A 210 4.80 -15.08 -9.12
C ALA A 210 5.71 -15.42 -7.92
N TYR A 211 6.89 -14.80 -7.80
CA TYR A 211 7.82 -14.97 -6.68
C TYR A 211 7.60 -13.96 -5.56
N ARG A 212 6.62 -13.06 -5.69
CA ARG A 212 6.40 -11.96 -4.74
C ARG A 212 5.11 -12.19 -3.98
N ASN A 213 5.16 -12.17 -2.66
CA ASN A 213 3.95 -12.02 -1.85
C ASN A 213 3.52 -10.56 -1.86
N CYS A 214 2.21 -10.31 -1.88
CA CYS A 214 1.64 -8.97 -1.91
C CYS A 214 0.70 -8.78 -0.72
N ILE A 215 0.89 -7.69 0.03
CA ILE A 215 -0.05 -7.19 1.03
C ILE A 215 -0.46 -5.78 0.55
N SER A 216 -1.68 -5.64 0.08
CA SER A 216 -2.21 -4.39 -0.46
C SER A 216 -3.09 -3.64 0.54
N ASN A 217 -3.53 -2.44 0.17
CA ASN A 217 -4.52 -1.67 0.91
C ASN A 217 -4.07 -1.30 2.34
N VAL A 218 -2.78 -1.12 2.58
CA VAL A 218 -2.25 -0.74 3.89
C VAL A 218 -2.53 0.74 4.14
N ARG A 219 -3.59 1.01 4.90
CA ARG A 219 -4.08 2.35 5.29
C ARG A 219 -5.12 2.21 6.41
N LEU A 220 -5.49 3.33 7.04
CA LEU A 220 -6.39 3.34 8.20
C LEU A 220 -7.79 2.78 7.89
N GLU A 221 -8.34 3.08 6.71
CA GLU A 221 -9.65 2.57 6.28
C GLU A 221 -9.52 1.30 5.41
N GLY A 222 -8.37 0.64 5.47
CA GLY A 222 -8.06 -0.63 4.82
C GLY A 222 -7.44 -1.60 5.81
N LEU A 223 -6.29 -2.17 5.45
CA LEU A 223 -5.52 -3.04 6.34
C LEU A 223 -4.69 -2.19 7.30
N SER A 224 -4.92 -2.37 8.61
CA SER A 224 -4.17 -1.66 9.65
C SER A 224 -2.67 -2.01 9.62
N TYR A 225 -1.83 -1.07 10.08
CA TYR A 225 -0.38 -1.28 10.10
C TYR A 225 0.03 -2.50 10.93
N GLY A 226 -0.62 -2.72 12.08
CA GLY A 226 -0.34 -3.87 12.95
C GLY A 226 -0.67 -5.20 12.27
N MET A 227 -1.82 -5.29 11.59
CA MET A 227 -2.20 -6.49 10.85
C MET A 227 -1.31 -6.73 9.63
N ALA A 228 -0.94 -5.67 8.90
CA ALA A 228 -0.03 -5.75 7.77
C ALA A 228 1.36 -6.22 8.21
N ALA A 229 1.89 -5.68 9.32
CA ALA A 229 3.16 -6.10 9.90
C ALA A 229 3.12 -7.58 10.36
N HIS A 230 2.02 -8.01 10.99
CA HIS A 230 1.83 -9.39 11.44
C HIS A 230 1.84 -10.39 10.29
N ARG A 231 1.09 -10.09 9.22
CA ARG A 231 1.08 -10.90 8.00
C ARG A 231 2.44 -10.92 7.32
N LEU A 232 3.12 -9.76 7.23
CA LEU A 232 4.45 -9.67 6.66
C LEU A 232 5.44 -10.53 7.47
N LEU A 233 5.42 -10.45 8.80
CA LEU A 233 6.28 -11.25 9.67
C LEU A 233 6.03 -12.75 9.52
N TYR A 234 4.77 -13.17 9.45
CA TYR A 234 4.42 -14.56 9.15
C TYR A 234 5.06 -15.03 7.83
N LEU A 235 4.89 -14.25 6.76
CA LEU A 235 5.47 -14.57 5.46
C LEU A 235 7.01 -14.63 5.51
N MET A 236 7.65 -13.68 6.20
CA MET A 236 9.11 -13.66 6.35
C MET A 236 9.63 -14.89 7.09
N ARG A 237 8.99 -15.27 8.21
CA ARG A 237 9.36 -16.48 8.99
C ARG A 237 9.20 -17.75 8.16
N GLU A 238 8.06 -17.91 7.49
CA GLU A 238 7.81 -19.08 6.66
C GLU A 238 8.71 -19.14 5.42
N ALA A 239 9.04 -17.99 4.85
CA ALA A 239 10.01 -17.91 3.77
C ALA A 239 11.41 -18.31 4.22
N CYS A 240 11.86 -17.86 5.40
CA CYS A 240 13.13 -18.31 5.98
C CYS A 240 13.14 -19.81 6.25
N ARG A 241 12.04 -20.36 6.78
CA ARG A 241 11.90 -21.79 7.09
C ARG A 241 11.86 -22.68 5.85
N ARG A 242 11.12 -22.25 4.82
CA ARG A 242 10.82 -23.06 3.62
C ARG A 242 11.65 -22.69 2.40
N GLN A 243 12.40 -21.59 2.49
CA GLN A 243 13.25 -21.02 1.44
C GLN A 243 12.49 -20.69 0.14
N LEU A 244 11.28 -20.14 0.27
CA LEU A 244 10.39 -19.80 -0.84
C LEU A 244 9.53 -18.57 -0.54
N SER A 245 8.98 -17.97 -1.59
CA SER A 245 8.04 -16.83 -1.51
C SER A 245 7.12 -16.84 -2.74
N GLY A 246 6.18 -15.91 -2.79
CA GLY A 246 5.22 -15.76 -3.88
C GLY A 246 4.12 -16.80 -3.84
N VAL A 247 3.69 -17.29 -5.01
CA VAL A 247 2.53 -18.19 -5.14
C VAL A 247 2.68 -19.51 -4.37
N ASN A 248 3.92 -19.92 -4.08
CA ASN A 248 4.22 -21.13 -3.32
C ASN A 248 4.17 -20.92 -1.79
N LEU A 249 3.99 -19.67 -1.34
CA LEU A 249 3.83 -19.27 0.05
C LEU A 249 2.51 -18.53 0.25
N LYS A 250 1.52 -19.20 0.84
CA LYS A 250 0.23 -18.57 1.16
C LYS A 250 0.33 -17.82 2.49
N ASP A 251 -0.42 -16.74 2.61
CA ASP A 251 -0.65 -16.07 3.89
C ASP A 251 -1.69 -16.86 4.69
N GLU A 252 -1.22 -17.61 5.69
CA GLU A 252 -2.06 -18.37 6.62
C GLU A 252 -1.90 -17.80 8.04
N ALA A 253 -1.51 -16.53 8.15
CA ALA A 253 -1.38 -15.85 9.44
C ALA A 253 -2.73 -15.84 10.16
N GLN A 254 -2.78 -16.46 11.34
CA GLN A 254 -3.98 -16.41 12.17
C GLN A 254 -4.18 -15.00 12.70
N VAL A 255 -5.40 -14.49 12.53
CA VAL A 255 -5.87 -13.25 13.16
C VAL A 255 -6.73 -13.68 14.34
N GLN A 256 -6.35 -13.29 15.56
CA GLN A 256 -7.20 -13.50 16.72
C GLN A 256 -8.42 -12.60 16.61
N THR A 257 -9.53 -13.16 16.17
CA THR A 257 -10.84 -12.52 16.25
C THR A 257 -11.36 -12.69 17.67
N LEU A 258 -11.82 -11.61 18.29
CA LEU A 258 -12.62 -11.71 19.51
C LEU A 258 -13.95 -12.36 19.13
N GLU A 259 -14.18 -13.60 19.57
CA GLU A 259 -15.50 -14.22 19.45
C GLU A 259 -16.46 -13.47 20.39
N SER A 260 -17.60 -13.02 19.88
CA SER A 260 -18.65 -12.42 20.70
C SER A 260 -19.48 -13.55 21.31
N ASP A 261 -19.43 -13.71 22.63
CA ASP A 261 -20.22 -14.68 23.39
C ASP A 261 -21.72 -14.33 23.52
N ASP A 262 -22.22 -13.33 22.79
CA ASP A 262 -23.61 -12.88 22.89
C ASP A 262 -24.48 -13.43 21.73
N PRO A 263 -25.24 -14.52 21.97
CA PRO A 263 -26.09 -15.14 20.94
C PRO A 263 -27.27 -14.27 20.48
N ASP A 264 -27.60 -13.17 21.17
CA ASP A 264 -28.72 -12.30 20.78
C ASP A 264 -28.32 -11.19 19.80
N LEU A 265 -27.02 -10.88 19.64
CA LEU A 265 -26.51 -10.01 18.57
C LEU A 265 -26.62 -10.65 17.16
N MET A 266 -26.82 -11.98 17.08
CA MET A 266 -26.87 -12.74 15.83
C MET A 266 -28.25 -12.78 15.15
N LYS A 267 -29.32 -12.25 15.76
CA LYS A 267 -30.70 -12.49 15.29
C LYS A 267 -31.31 -11.41 14.39
N GLY A 268 -30.66 -10.27 14.20
CA GLY A 268 -31.18 -9.18 13.36
C GLY A 268 -30.40 -9.02 12.06
N ASN A 269 -30.91 -9.54 10.94
CA ASN A 269 -30.45 -9.04 9.65
C ASN A 269 -31.04 -7.64 9.46
N PHE A 270 -30.23 -6.60 9.65
CA PHE A 270 -30.68 -5.20 9.53
C PHE A 270 -31.24 -4.84 8.13
N LEU A 271 -30.99 -5.69 7.12
CA LEU A 271 -31.56 -5.56 5.77
C LEU A 271 -32.98 -6.10 5.65
N LEU A 272 -33.46 -6.83 6.65
CA LEU A 272 -34.82 -7.36 6.71
C LEU A 272 -35.61 -6.56 7.72
N SER A 273 -36.80 -6.12 7.34
CA SER A 273 -37.77 -5.61 8.29
C SER A 273 -38.03 -6.68 9.36
N PRO A 274 -38.23 -6.30 10.63
CA PRO A 274 -38.73 -7.23 11.63
C PRO A 274 -40.01 -7.89 11.09
N PRO A 275 -40.24 -9.18 11.34
CA PRO A 275 -41.52 -9.78 11.00
C PRO A 275 -42.65 -8.98 11.67
N ASP A 276 -43.67 -8.59 10.91
CA ASP A 276 -44.87 -7.93 11.44
C ASP A 276 -45.54 -8.89 12.44
N ASP A 277 -45.53 -8.54 13.72
CA ASP A 277 -46.34 -9.20 14.73
C ASP A 277 -47.83 -8.97 14.39
N ARG A 278 -48.51 -10.02 13.91
CA ARG A 278 -49.98 -10.08 13.78
C ARG A 278 -50.59 -10.83 14.94
#